data_AF-A0A8T2PV63-F1
#
_entry.id   AF-A0A8T2PV63-F1
#
_cell.length_a   1.000
_cell.length_b   1.000
_cell.length_c   1.000
_cell.angle_alpha   90.00
_cell.angle_beta   90.00
_cell.angle_gamma   90.00
#
_symmetry.space_group_name_H-M   'P 1'
#
loop_
_entity.id
_entity.type
_entity.pdbx_description
1 polymer ?
#
loop_
_entity_poly.entity_id
_entity_poly.type
_entity_poly.pdbx_seq_one_letter_code
_entity_poly.pdbx_strand_id
1 'polypeptide(L)'
;MGLYFLRWLFWNGLVLQLMSKLAHGASFYGDSFVHLKLMASSTHTSLHIRFRTSSHDGLLFLAVGQTDYLQVELVSGLLQVNGPKPIPRLPLALCKPTLPEAH
;
A
#
# COMPACT_ATOMS: atom_id res chain seq x y z
N MET A 1 1.15 14.33 50.94
CA MET A 1 1.55 14.93 49.64
C MET A 1 2.03 13.90 48.60
N GLY A 2 2.77 12.85 48.96
CA GLY A 2 3.35 11.90 47.98
C GLY A 2 2.36 10.98 47.22
N LEU A 3 1.31 10.47 47.88
CA LEU A 3 0.36 9.54 47.22
C LEU A 3 -0.47 10.18 46.10
N TYR A 4 -0.83 11.46 46.25
CA TYR A 4 -1.56 12.21 45.21
C TYR A 4 -0.67 12.50 44.00
N PHE A 5 0.62 12.77 44.24
CA PHE A 5 1.60 12.98 43.18
C PHE A 5 1.85 11.70 42.36
N LEU A 6 2.02 10.55 43.03
CA LEU A 6 2.12 9.25 42.34
C LEU A 6 0.86 8.91 41.56
N ARG A 7 -0.34 9.17 42.12
CA ARG A 7 -1.61 8.93 41.43
C ARG A 7 -1.82 9.85 40.24
N TRP A 8 -1.36 11.10 40.32
CA TRP A 8 -1.37 12.05 39.22
C TRP A 8 -0.42 11.62 38.09
N LEU A 9 0.80 11.19 38.41
CA LEU A 9 1.73 10.64 37.41
C LEU A 9 1.16 9.39 36.73
N PHE A 10 0.53 8.50 37.49
CA PHE A 10 -0.06 7.28 36.94
C PHE A 10 -1.25 7.60 36.03
N TRP A 11 -2.09 8.58 36.40
CA TRP A 11 -3.21 9.03 35.59
C TRP A 11 -2.74 9.72 34.31
N ASN A 12 -1.75 10.62 34.39
CA ASN A 12 -1.20 11.29 33.20
C ASN A 12 -0.48 10.30 32.28
N GLY A 13 0.26 9.33 32.84
CA GLY A 13 0.88 8.26 32.08
C GLY A 13 -0.15 7.37 31.38
N LEU A 14 -1.23 7.00 32.07
CA LEU A 14 -2.33 6.23 31.49
C LEU A 14 -3.06 7.02 30.39
N VAL A 15 -3.31 8.31 30.59
CA VAL A 15 -3.90 9.20 29.58
C VAL A 15 -2.97 9.31 28.37
N LEU A 16 -1.66 9.49 28.56
CA LEU A 16 -0.70 9.56 27.46
C LEU A 16 -0.68 8.28 26.61
N GLN A 17 -0.75 7.12 27.28
CA GLN A 17 -0.82 5.79 26.64
C GLN A 17 -2.14 5.53 25.91
N LEU A 18 -3.24 6.14 26.35
CA LEU A 18 -4.53 6.06 25.66
C LEU A 18 -4.56 6.96 24.42
N MET A 19 -3.90 8.12 24.45
CA MET A 19 -3.84 9.06 23.33
C MET A 19 -2.87 8.61 22.22
N SER A 20 -1.76 7.95 22.57
CA SER A 20 -0.76 7.48 21.59
C SER A 20 -1.30 6.42 20.63
N LYS A 21 -2.39 5.73 20.98
CA LYS A 21 -2.97 4.66 20.16
C LYS A 21 -3.86 5.15 19.01
N LEU A 22 -4.18 6.45 18.93
CA LEU A 22 -5.36 6.86 18.17
C LEU A 22 -5.13 7.13 16.67
N ALA A 23 -3.92 7.49 16.21
CA ALA A 23 -3.55 7.43 14.79
C ALA A 23 -2.09 7.89 14.60
N HIS A 24 -1.21 7.00 14.15
CA HIS A 24 0.12 7.38 13.69
C HIS A 24 0.03 7.76 12.21
N GLY A 25 -0.19 9.05 11.93
CA GLY A 25 -0.06 9.60 10.58
C GLY A 25 1.38 10.01 10.29
N ALA A 26 1.82 9.86 9.04
CA ALA A 26 3.09 10.39 8.56
C ALA A 26 2.81 11.49 7.52
N SER A 27 3.68 12.51 7.48
CA SER A 27 3.64 13.56 6.45
C SER A 27 4.85 13.44 5.56
N PHE A 28 4.65 13.54 4.26
CA PHE A 28 5.69 13.45 3.24
C PHE A 28 5.78 14.78 2.50
N TYR A 29 6.99 15.28 2.29
CA TYR A 29 7.26 16.54 1.60
C TYR A 29 8.30 16.31 0.52
N GLY A 30 8.08 16.87 -0.67
CA GLY A 30 8.98 16.72 -1.81
C GLY A 30 9.12 15.26 -2.27
N ASP A 31 10.35 14.77 -2.26
CA ASP A 31 10.78 13.44 -2.69
C ASP A 31 10.87 12.42 -1.53
N SER A 32 10.30 12.76 -0.37
CA SER A 32 10.29 11.86 0.80
C SER A 32 9.46 10.60 0.55
N PHE A 33 10.00 9.42 0.87
CA PHE A 33 9.28 8.15 0.81
C PHE A 33 9.71 7.20 1.94
N VAL A 34 8.90 6.18 2.20
CA VAL A 34 9.24 5.06 3.11
C VAL A 34 9.18 3.77 2.31
N HIS A 35 10.23 2.95 2.44
CA HIS A 35 10.27 1.63 1.83
C HIS A 35 9.88 0.55 2.84
N LEU A 36 8.83 -0.21 2.53
CA LEU A 36 8.35 -1.30 3.35
C LEU A 36 8.72 -2.63 2.70
N LYS A 37 9.53 -3.45 3.39
CA LYS A 37 9.87 -4.78 2.94
C LYS A 37 8.73 -5.75 3.26
N LEU A 38 7.84 -5.98 2.31
CA LEU A 38 6.81 -7.00 2.43
C LEU A 38 7.42 -8.38 2.18
N MET A 39 7.32 -9.28 3.16
CA MET A 39 7.60 -10.69 2.93
C MET A 39 6.38 -11.29 2.24
N ALA A 40 6.54 -11.69 0.97
CA ALA A 40 5.49 -12.24 0.12
C ALA A 40 5.06 -13.66 0.56
N SER A 41 4.52 -13.77 1.76
CA SER A 41 3.99 -15.03 2.31
C SER A 41 2.53 -15.26 1.90
N SER A 42 1.80 -14.21 1.54
CA SER A 42 0.38 -14.27 1.19
C SER A 42 0.12 -14.05 -0.30
N THR A 43 -0.77 -14.87 -0.87
CA THR A 43 -1.29 -14.73 -2.24
C THR A 43 -2.22 -13.53 -2.42
N HIS A 44 -2.69 -12.94 -1.32
CA HIS A 44 -3.55 -11.77 -1.30
C HIS A 44 -2.90 -10.67 -0.44
N THR A 45 -2.94 -9.44 -0.93
CA THR A 45 -2.53 -8.23 -0.21
C THR A 45 -3.64 -7.19 -0.33
N SER A 46 -4.11 -6.68 0.80
CA SER A 46 -5.07 -5.57 0.85
C SER A 46 -4.33 -4.31 1.28
N LEU A 47 -4.50 -3.24 0.50
CA LEU A 47 -3.89 -1.95 0.75
C LEU A 47 -5.00 -0.94 1.03
N HIS A 48 -4.90 -0.24 2.16
CA HIS A 48 -5.80 0.84 2.52
C HIS A 48 -4.98 2.06 2.92
N ILE A 49 -5.05 3.12 2.11
CA ILE A 49 -4.31 4.36 2.32
C ILE A 49 -5.31 5.52 2.37
N ARG A 50 -5.18 6.35 3.41
CA ARG A 50 -5.88 7.63 3.52
C ARG A 50 -4.85 8.74 3.43
N PHE A 51 -4.93 9.55 2.39
CA PHE A 51 -4.00 10.65 2.16
C PHE A 51 -4.75 11.98 2.07
N ARG A 52 -4.02 13.07 2.34
CA ARG A 52 -4.47 14.44 2.11
C ARG A 52 -3.29 15.20 1.52
N THR A 53 -3.47 15.74 0.32
CA THR A 53 -2.44 16.49 -0.39
C THR A 53 -3.07 17.67 -1.11
N SER A 54 -2.32 18.76 -1.27
CA SER A 54 -2.65 19.87 -2.17
C SER A 54 -1.94 19.75 -3.52
N SER A 55 -1.01 18.79 -3.66
CA SER A 55 -0.37 18.52 -4.94
C SER A 55 -1.36 17.85 -5.89
N HIS A 56 -1.32 18.23 -7.17
CA HIS A 56 -2.10 17.57 -8.21
C HIS A 56 -1.43 16.29 -8.71
N ASP A 57 -0.12 16.20 -8.56
CA ASP A 57 0.68 15.08 -9.05
C ASP A 57 1.53 14.50 -7.91
N GLY A 58 1.65 13.17 -7.86
CA GLY A 58 2.50 12.50 -6.89
C GLY A 58 2.27 11.00 -6.75
N LEU A 59 3.36 10.26 -6.54
CA LEU A 59 3.33 8.82 -6.27
C LEU A 59 2.88 8.56 -4.83
N LEU A 60 1.84 7.76 -4.64
CA LEU A 60 1.29 7.42 -3.32
C LEU A 60 1.76 6.06 -2.84
N PHE A 61 1.87 5.09 -3.75
CA PHE A 61 2.29 3.74 -3.43
C PHE A 61 2.93 3.06 -4.63
N LEU A 62 4.01 2.32 -4.36
CA LEU A 62 4.67 1.48 -5.35
C LEU A 62 5.08 0.16 -4.69
N ALA A 63 4.49 -0.93 -5.15
CA ALA A 63 4.94 -2.29 -4.84
C ALA A 63 5.53 -2.90 -6.11
N VAL A 64 6.82 -3.20 -6.07
CA VAL A 64 7.52 -3.89 -7.17
C VAL A 64 7.79 -5.32 -6.73
N GLY A 65 7.17 -6.28 -7.42
CA GLY A 65 7.49 -7.69 -7.35
C GLY A 65 8.51 -8.08 -8.43
N GLN A 66 8.78 -9.38 -8.56
CA GLN A 66 9.72 -9.87 -9.58
C GLN A 66 9.14 -9.78 -11.01
N THR A 67 7.85 -10.08 -11.16
CA THR A 67 7.16 -10.13 -12.47
C THR A 67 6.07 -9.07 -12.62
N ASP A 68 5.66 -8.47 -11.50
CA ASP A 68 4.48 -7.63 -11.42
C ASP A 68 4.78 -6.39 -10.59
N TYR A 69 4.10 -5.29 -10.90
CA TYR A 69 4.17 -4.06 -10.12
C TYR A 69 2.78 -3.50 -9.89
N LEU A 70 2.57 -2.83 -8.77
CA LEU A 70 1.38 -2.04 -8.48
C LEU A 70 1.83 -0.64 -8.13
N GLN A 71 1.37 0.33 -8.91
CA GLN A 71 1.64 1.75 -8.77
C GLN A 71 0.31 2.48 -8.60
N VAL A 72 0.22 3.28 -7.54
CA VAL A 72 -0.91 4.16 -7.28
C VAL A 72 -0.37 5.59 -7.21
N GLU A 73 -0.88 6.44 -8.08
CA GLU A 73 -0.41 7.81 -8.23
C GLU A 73 -1.58 8.78 -8.41
N LEU A 74 -1.33 10.03 -8.06
CA LEU A 74 -2.20 11.14 -8.40
C LEU A 74 -1.64 11.80 -9.65
N VAL A 75 -2.49 12.01 -10.64
CA VAL A 75 -2.15 12.69 -11.89
C VAL A 75 -3.24 13.72 -12.18
N SER A 76 -2.88 14.99 -12.22
CA SER A 76 -3.83 16.09 -12.42
C SER A 76 -5.02 16.05 -11.43
N GLY A 77 -4.78 15.60 -10.19
CA GLY A 77 -5.79 15.45 -9.15
C GLY A 77 -6.67 14.19 -9.26
N LEU A 78 -6.42 13.33 -10.27
CA LEU A 78 -7.12 12.06 -10.44
C LEU A 78 -6.26 10.92 -9.91
N LEU A 79 -6.89 10.00 -9.17
CA LEU A 79 -6.23 8.80 -8.69
C LEU A 79 -6.11 7.78 -9.83
N GLN A 80 -4.88 7.50 -10.26
CA GLN A 80 -4.57 6.47 -11.25
C GLN A 80 -3.94 5.25 -10.57
N VAL A 81 -4.31 4.07 -11.06
CA VAL A 81 -3.77 2.79 -10.59
C VAL A 81 -3.24 2.03 -11.80
N ASN A 82 -1.93 1.87 -11.83
CA ASN A 82 -1.21 1.13 -12.86
C ASN A 82 -0.72 -0.17 -12.22
N GLY A 83 -1.07 -1.31 -12.80
CA GLY A 83 -0.76 -2.61 -12.20
C GLY A 83 -0.68 -3.72 -13.23
N PRO A 84 -0.48 -4.99 -12.81
CA PRO A 84 -0.55 -6.10 -13.76
C PRO A 84 -1.91 -6.05 -14.44
N LYS A 85 -1.89 -5.97 -15.78
CA LYS A 85 -3.09 -5.95 -16.59
C LYS A 85 -3.93 -7.18 -16.20
N PRO A 86 -5.21 -7.03 -15.79
CA PRO A 86 -6.07 -8.18 -15.61
C PRO A 86 -6.07 -8.92 -16.95
N ILE A 87 -5.48 -10.11 -16.99
CA ILE A 87 -5.55 -10.97 -18.17
C ILE A 87 -7.05 -11.24 -18.31
N PRO A 88 -7.72 -10.76 -19.37
CA PRO A 88 -9.10 -11.16 -19.60
C PRO A 88 -9.07 -12.68 -19.70
N ARG A 89 -9.78 -13.36 -18.80
CA ARG A 89 -9.90 -14.82 -18.81
C ARG A 89 -10.62 -15.20 -20.11
N LEU A 90 -9.84 -15.43 -21.17
CA LEU A 90 -10.32 -16.03 -22.41
C LEU A 90 -10.00 -17.53 -22.33
N PRO A 91 -11.01 -18.40 -22.19
CA PRO A 91 -10.84 -19.81 -22.51
C PRO A 91 -10.83 -19.92 -24.03
N LEU A 92 -9.66 -19.82 -24.66
CA LEU A 92 -9.48 -20.19 -26.06
C LEU A 92 -8.39 -21.24 -26.13
N ALA A 93 -8.78 -22.45 -25.73
CA ALA A 93 -8.20 -23.65 -26.32
C ALA A 93 -8.47 -23.57 -27.83
N LEU A 94 -7.52 -23.05 -28.60
CA LEU A 94 -7.42 -23.37 -30.01
C LEU A 94 -6.28 -24.37 -30.14
N CYS A 95 -6.66 -25.65 -30.15
CA CYS A 95 -5.79 -26.75 -30.50
C CYS A 95 -5.02 -26.40 -31.79
N LYS A 96 -3.70 -26.59 -31.76
CA LYS A 96 -2.89 -26.66 -32.95
C LYS A 96 -2.73 -28.15 -33.31
N PRO A 97 -3.34 -28.67 -34.38
CA PRO A 97 -2.88 -29.90 -34.98
C PRO A 97 -1.74 -29.54 -35.93
N THR A 98 -0.51 -29.84 -35.51
CA THR A 98 0.61 -29.99 -36.42
C THR A 98 0.39 -31.31 -37.16
N LEU A 99 0.25 -31.29 -38.49
CA LEU A 99 0.41 -32.48 -39.31
C LEU A 99 1.46 -32.18 -40.39
N PRO A 100 2.44 -33.09 -40.61
CA PRO A 100 3.45 -32.92 -41.62
C PRO A 100 2.91 -33.38 -42.97
N GLU A 101 3.14 -32.62 -44.04
CA GLU A 101 3.20 -33.21 -45.37
C GLU A 101 4.56 -32.95 -45.97
N ALA A 102 5.27 -34.06 -46.12
CA ALA A 102 6.41 -34.23 -46.99
C ALA A 102 5.92 -34.18 -48.44
N HIS A 103 6.68 -33.53 -49.32
CA HIS A 103 7.14 -34.05 -50.62
C HIS A 103 8.17 -33.10 -51.21
#